data_AF-A0A7X3Z9G8-F1
#
_entry.id   AF-A0A7X3Z9G8-F1
#
_cell.length_a   1.000
_cell.length_b   1.000
_cell.length_c   1.000
_cell.angle_alpha   90.00
_cell.angle_beta   90.00
_cell.angle_gamma   90.00
#
_symmetry.space_group_name_H-M   'P 1'
#
loop_
_entity.id
_entity.type
_entity.pdbx_description
1 polymer ?
#
loop_
_entity_poly.entity_id
_entity_poly.type
_entity_poly.pdbx_seq_one_letter_code
_entity_poly.pdbx_strand_id
1 'polypeptide(L)'
;SALVRRHWTRLTPANTDGSGRLSAQIHTAFKAFGTSVLSPREGDVLRMILQGHSSKSIAAHFNNSPETIKVHRKRIYTKLSVTSQGELLSLFLAALAKLPPNAEGDPLQFLDAG
;
A
#
# COMPACT_ATOMS: atom_id res chain seq x y z
N SER A 1 35.77 -23.23 17.76
CA SER A 1 34.92 -22.13 17.26
C SER A 1 33.45 -22.50 17.40
N ALA A 2 32.76 -22.03 18.45
CA ALA A 2 31.52 -22.63 18.97
C ALA A 2 30.42 -21.62 19.38
N LEU A 3 30.27 -20.49 18.70
CA LEU A 3 29.42 -19.38 19.17
C LEU A 3 28.45 -18.77 18.13
N VAL A 4 27.90 -19.56 17.20
CA VAL A 4 26.87 -19.07 16.24
C VAL A 4 25.65 -20.01 16.17
N ARG A 5 25.22 -20.61 17.28
CA ARG A 5 24.12 -21.62 17.26
C ARG A 5 22.99 -21.41 18.29
N ARG A 6 22.79 -20.22 18.85
CA ARG A 6 21.86 -20.08 20.00
C ARG A 6 20.52 -19.36 19.82
N HIS A 7 20.16 -18.84 18.64
CA HIS A 7 18.91 -18.05 18.54
C HIS A 7 17.94 -18.34 17.37
N TRP A 8 18.12 -19.39 16.57
CA TRP A 8 17.19 -19.64 15.44
C TRP A 8 15.95 -20.47 15.80
N THR A 9 15.81 -20.95 17.03
CA THR A 9 14.78 -21.94 17.41
C THR A 9 13.41 -21.33 17.71
N ARG A 10 12.80 -20.59 16.76
CA ARG A 10 11.36 -20.26 16.81
C ARG A 10 10.71 -19.77 15.50
N LEU A 11 11.20 -20.20 14.34
CA LEU A 11 10.41 -20.13 13.10
C LEU A 11 9.95 -21.54 12.75
N THR A 12 8.83 -21.95 13.32
CA THR A 12 8.14 -23.19 12.93
C THR A 12 7.58 -23.03 11.52
N PRO A 13 7.75 -24.02 10.62
CA PRO A 13 7.30 -23.95 9.24
C PRO A 13 5.75 -24.03 9.06
N ALA A 14 5.00 -24.05 10.16
CA ALA A 14 3.52 -23.99 10.14
C ALA A 14 2.97 -22.57 9.89
N ASN A 15 3.82 -21.56 9.75
CA ASN A 15 3.42 -20.15 9.60
C ASN A 15 4.11 -19.43 8.42
N THR A 16 4.71 -20.19 7.48
CA THR A 16 5.65 -19.71 6.44
C THR A 16 5.08 -19.70 5.01
N ASP A 17 3.78 -19.83 4.82
CA ASP A 17 3.11 -19.59 3.54
C ASP A 17 2.79 -18.09 3.31
N GLY A 18 3.19 -17.22 4.24
CA GLY A 18 2.81 -15.81 4.20
C GLY A 18 1.31 -15.58 4.39
N SER A 19 0.54 -16.60 4.83
CA SER A 19 -0.90 -16.49 5.13
C SER A 19 -1.17 -16.08 6.59
N GLY A 20 -0.16 -15.58 7.30
CA GLY A 20 -0.33 -15.05 8.64
C GLY A 20 -1.29 -13.84 8.68
N ARG A 21 -1.92 -13.63 9.84
CA ARG A 21 -2.81 -12.48 10.15
C ARG A 21 -2.27 -11.13 9.65
N LEU A 22 -0.94 -10.94 9.70
CA LEU A 22 -0.25 -9.75 9.19
C LEU A 22 -0.43 -9.55 7.68
N SER A 23 -0.27 -10.59 6.88
CA SER A 23 -0.43 -10.51 5.42
C SER A 23 -1.87 -10.19 5.03
N ALA A 24 -2.84 -10.83 5.70
CA ALA A 24 -4.25 -10.51 5.52
C ALA A 24 -4.56 -9.05 5.92
N GLN A 25 -3.96 -8.56 7.00
CA GLN A 25 -4.11 -7.17 7.44
C GLN A 25 -3.50 -6.18 6.45
N ILE A 26 -2.27 -6.43 5.97
CA ILE A 26 -1.61 -5.59 4.95
C ILE A 26 -2.44 -5.58 3.66
N HIS A 27 -2.94 -6.73 3.22
CA HIS A 27 -3.76 -6.82 2.01
C HIS A 27 -5.08 -6.04 2.15
N THR A 28 -5.72 -6.12 3.32
CA THR A 28 -6.94 -5.37 3.62
C THR A 28 -6.66 -3.87 3.64
N ALA A 29 -5.61 -3.45 4.34
CA ALA A 29 -5.15 -2.07 4.38
C ALA A 29 -4.81 -1.54 2.98
N PHE A 30 -4.12 -2.32 2.15
CA PHE A 30 -3.79 -1.97 0.77
C PHE A 30 -5.03 -1.77 -0.10
N LYS A 31 -6.09 -2.57 0.10
CA LYS A 31 -7.37 -2.39 -0.59
C LYS A 31 -8.12 -1.14 -0.12
N ALA A 32 -8.09 -0.86 1.18
CA ALA A 32 -8.82 0.26 1.79
C ALA A 32 -8.08 1.61 1.72
N PHE A 33 -6.77 1.61 1.44
CA PHE A 33 -5.95 2.81 1.39
C PHE A 33 -6.46 3.85 0.39
N GLY A 34 -6.75 5.05 0.88
CA GLY A 34 -7.25 6.16 0.08
C GLY A 34 -8.74 6.12 -0.21
N THR A 35 -9.50 5.12 0.27
CA THR A 35 -10.94 5.02 -0.02
C THR A 35 -11.78 6.14 0.60
N SER A 36 -11.27 6.83 1.62
CA SER A 36 -11.94 7.99 2.24
C SER A 36 -11.81 9.28 1.42
N VAL A 37 -10.83 9.37 0.51
CA VAL A 37 -10.50 10.61 -0.23
C VAL A 37 -10.60 10.43 -1.75
N LEU A 38 -10.33 9.23 -2.24
CA LEU A 38 -10.27 8.92 -3.67
C LEU A 38 -11.57 8.29 -4.17
N SER A 39 -11.90 8.58 -5.42
CA SER A 39 -12.93 7.81 -6.13
C SER A 39 -12.47 6.36 -6.36
N PRO A 40 -13.39 5.40 -6.59
CA PRO A 40 -13.02 4.02 -6.86
C PRO A 40 -11.98 3.86 -7.97
N ARG A 41 -12.14 4.64 -9.05
CA ARG A 41 -11.22 4.62 -10.20
C ARG A 41 -9.83 5.16 -9.87
N GLU A 42 -9.76 6.21 -9.05
CA GLU A 42 -8.47 6.73 -8.56
C GLU A 42 -7.80 5.73 -7.62
N GLY A 43 -8.57 5.01 -6.80
CA GLY A 43 -8.07 3.92 -5.95
C GLY A 43 -7.47 2.77 -6.75
N ASP A 44 -8.07 2.38 -7.88
CA ASP A 44 -7.49 1.34 -8.74
C ASP A 44 -6.15 1.78 -9.35
N VAL A 45 -6.09 3.02 -9.84
CA VAL A 45 -4.85 3.61 -10.37
C VAL A 45 -3.80 3.71 -9.26
N LEU A 46 -4.18 4.14 -8.06
CA LEU A 46 -3.31 4.23 -6.89
C LEU A 46 -2.65 2.88 -6.56
N ARG A 47 -3.44 1.80 -6.51
CA ARG A 47 -2.94 0.45 -6.23
C ARG A 47 -1.89 0.02 -7.25
N MET A 48 -2.11 0.28 -8.53
CA MET A 48 -1.13 -0.03 -9.57
C MET A 48 0.16 0.79 -9.43
N ILE A 49 0.07 2.05 -9.00
CA ILE A 49 1.25 2.89 -8.73
C ILE A 49 2.08 2.30 -7.59
N LEU A 50 1.43 1.91 -6.49
CA LEU A 50 2.10 1.29 -5.34
C LEU A 50 2.74 -0.06 -5.69
N GLN A 51 2.15 -0.80 -6.64
CA GLN A 51 2.72 -2.03 -7.20
C GLN A 51 3.90 -1.78 -8.17
N GLY A 52 4.22 -0.52 -8.47
CA GLY A 52 5.35 -0.15 -9.32
C GLY A 52 5.04 -0.06 -10.82
N HIS A 53 3.76 -0.07 -11.22
CA HIS A 53 3.42 0.07 -12.63
C HIS A 53 3.77 1.45 -13.19
N SER A 54 4.31 1.46 -14.40
CA SER A 54 4.53 2.69 -15.16
C SER A 54 3.21 3.27 -15.67
N SER A 55 3.17 4.58 -15.96
CA SER A 55 1.97 5.21 -16.53
C SER A 55 1.51 4.56 -17.83
N LYS A 56 2.45 4.03 -18.64
CA LYS A 56 2.15 3.29 -19.88
C LYS A 56 1.47 1.94 -19.58
N SER A 57 1.93 1.21 -18.58
CA SER A 57 1.34 -0.07 -18.17
C SER A 57 -0.06 0.12 -17.59
N ILE A 58 -0.24 1.14 -16.74
CA ILE A 58 -1.56 1.50 -16.19
C ILE A 58 -2.52 1.92 -17.31
N ALA A 59 -2.05 2.69 -18.28
CA ALA A 59 -2.84 3.13 -19.42
C ALA A 59 -3.36 1.94 -20.25
N ALA A 60 -2.49 0.97 -20.52
CA ALA A 60 -2.87 -0.26 -21.21
C ALA A 60 -3.92 -1.08 -20.43
N HIS A 61 -3.75 -1.21 -19.11
CA HIS A 61 -4.70 -1.93 -18.24
C HIS A 61 -6.11 -1.30 -18.26
N PHE A 62 -6.19 0.03 -18.38
CA PHE A 62 -7.44 0.76 -18.36
C PHE A 62 -7.98 1.16 -19.74
N ASN A 63 -7.33 0.70 -20.83
CA ASN A 63 -7.60 1.10 -22.20
C ASN A 63 -7.68 2.62 -22.39
N ASN A 64 -6.79 3.34 -21.71
CA ASN A 64 -6.70 4.80 -21.65
C ASN A 64 -5.38 5.28 -22.29
N SER A 65 -5.26 6.59 -22.53
CA SER A 65 -3.98 7.17 -22.94
C SER A 65 -3.01 7.34 -21.75
N PRO A 66 -1.68 7.27 -21.96
CA PRO A 66 -0.71 7.59 -20.92
C PRO A 66 -0.87 9.00 -20.34
N GLU A 67 -1.31 9.96 -21.15
CA GLU A 67 -1.59 11.33 -20.69
C GLU A 67 -2.79 11.38 -19.74
N THR A 68 -3.84 10.61 -20.01
CA THR A 68 -4.99 10.47 -19.10
C THR A 68 -4.53 9.92 -17.75
N ILE A 69 -3.65 8.91 -17.75
CA ILE A 69 -3.09 8.37 -16.50
C ILE A 69 -2.22 9.41 -15.77
N LYS A 70 -1.42 10.23 -16.46
CA LYS A 70 -0.69 11.32 -15.80
C LYS A 70 -1.64 12.30 -15.10
N VAL A 71 -2.79 12.62 -15.71
CA VAL A 71 -3.83 13.45 -15.06
C VAL A 71 -4.39 12.76 -13.82
N HIS A 72 -4.71 11.47 -13.88
CA HIS A 72 -5.14 10.71 -12.70
C HIS A 72 -4.07 10.72 -11.59
N ARG A 73 -2.79 10.48 -11.92
CA ARG A 73 -1.68 10.53 -10.95
C ARG A 73 -1.59 11.89 -10.29
N LYS A 74 -1.66 12.99 -11.07
CA LYS A 74 -1.64 14.35 -10.53
C LYS A 74 -2.79 14.60 -9.56
N ARG A 75 -4.01 14.17 -9.90
CA ARG A 75 -5.18 14.31 -9.01
C ARG A 75 -5.04 13.51 -7.73
N ILE A 76 -4.58 12.26 -7.82
CA ILE A 76 -4.30 11.40 -6.65
C ILE A 76 -3.26 12.09 -5.75
N TYR A 77 -2.17 12.57 -6.33
CA TYR A 77 -1.09 13.25 -5.60
C TYR A 77 -1.60 14.50 -4.89
N THR A 78 -2.38 15.34 -5.58
CA THR A 78 -3.01 16.52 -4.96
C THR A 78 -3.97 16.14 -3.83
N LYS A 79 -4.81 15.11 -4.01
CA LYS A 79 -5.76 14.67 -2.99
C LYS A 79 -5.11 14.09 -1.75
N LEU A 80 -3.97 13.42 -1.91
CA LEU A 80 -3.21 12.82 -0.83
C LEU A 80 -2.08 13.72 -0.31
N SER A 81 -1.98 14.96 -0.81
CA SER A 81 -0.93 15.91 -0.43
C SER A 81 0.50 15.36 -0.58
N VAL A 82 0.75 14.59 -1.64
CA VAL A 82 2.07 14.04 -2.00
C VAL A 82 2.52 14.56 -3.37
N THR A 83 3.82 14.51 -3.64
CA THR A 83 4.42 15.04 -4.87
C THR A 83 5.08 13.97 -5.74
N SER A 84 5.36 12.79 -5.17
CA SER A 84 6.07 11.71 -5.86
C SER A 84 5.53 10.32 -5.52
N GLN A 85 5.89 9.34 -6.35
CA GLN A 85 5.58 7.92 -6.06
C GLN A 85 6.29 7.45 -4.78
N GLY A 86 7.49 7.97 -4.51
CA GLY A 86 8.22 7.67 -3.27
C GLY A 86 7.49 8.20 -2.04
N GLU A 87 7.01 9.43 -2.08
CA GLU A 87 6.19 9.99 -0.99
C GLU A 87 4.88 9.24 -0.80
N LEU A 88 4.24 8.83 -1.90
CA LEU A 88 3.03 8.02 -1.83
C LEU A 88 3.28 6.67 -1.14
N LEU A 89 4.40 6.02 -1.45
CA LEU A 89 4.80 4.78 -0.79
C LEU A 89 5.10 5.02 0.69
N SER A 90 5.84 6.08 1.01
CA SER A 90 6.14 6.48 2.39
C SER A 90 4.87 6.76 3.19
N LEU A 91 3.88 7.44 2.59
CA LEU A 91 2.58 7.70 3.19
C LEU A 91 1.84 6.39 3.49
N PHE A 92 1.83 5.46 2.54
CA PHE A 92 1.23 4.13 2.75
C PHE A 92 1.92 3.35 3.89
N LEU A 93 3.25 3.34 3.93
CA LEU A 93 4.00 2.67 5.00
C LEU A 93 3.78 3.33 6.37
N ALA A 94 3.70 4.66 6.43
CA ALA A 94 3.38 5.37 7.66
C ALA A 94 1.95 5.05 8.15
N ALA A 95 0.99 4.95 7.22
CA ALA A 95 -0.38 4.54 7.53
C ALA A 95 -0.41 3.11 8.08
N LEU A 96 0.32 2.19 7.45
CA LEU A 96 0.43 0.80 7.92
C LEU A 96 1.06 0.71 9.32
N ALA A 97 2.08 1.51 9.61
CA ALA A 97 2.75 1.50 10.90
C ALA A 97 1.85 1.96 12.06
N LYS A 98 0.90 2.85 11.79
CA LYS A 98 -0.08 3.35 12.78
C LYS A 98 -1.37 2.52 12.84
N LEU A 99 -1.53 1.53 11.97
CA LEU A 99 -2.77 0.76 11.87
C LEU A 99 -2.93 -0.19 13.08
N PRO A 100 -4.04 -0.09 13.84
CA PRO A 100 -4.31 -1.01 14.95
C PRO A 100 -4.45 -2.46 14.47
N PRO A 101 -4.10 -3.46 15.32
CA PRO A 101 -4.40 -4.86 15.02
C PRO A 101 -5.92 -5.05 14.90
N ASN A 102 -6.37 -5.58 13.75
CA ASN A 102 -7.79 -5.74 13.37
C ASN A 102 -8.54 -4.44 13.05
N ALA A 103 -7.84 -3.34 12.77
CA ALA A 103 -8.51 -2.17 12.23
C ALA A 103 -9.11 -2.48 10.85
N GLU A 104 -10.40 -2.21 10.73
CA GLU A 104 -11.12 -2.24 9.47
C GLU A 104 -11.27 -0.79 8.98
N GLY A 105 -11.04 -0.55 7.69
CA GLY A 105 -11.19 0.77 7.08
C GLY A 105 -9.90 1.32 6.46
N ASP A 106 -9.96 2.59 6.03
CA ASP A 106 -8.89 3.27 5.33
C ASP A 106 -7.72 3.59 6.27
N PRO A 107 -6.50 3.03 6.04
CA PRO A 107 -5.32 3.34 6.84
C PRO A 107 -5.00 4.83 6.97
N LEU A 108 -5.38 5.67 6.00
CA LEU A 108 -5.16 7.12 6.08
C LEU A 108 -5.87 7.78 7.27
N GLN A 109 -6.99 7.23 7.73
CA GLN A 109 -7.73 7.81 8.86
C GLN A 109 -6.98 7.69 10.20
N PHE A 110 -6.00 6.78 10.28
CA PHE A 110 -5.19 6.57 11.47
C PHE A 110 -3.90 7.41 11.47
N LEU A 111 -3.62 8.14 10.38
CA LEU A 111 -2.42 8.97 10.27
C LEU A 111 -2.52 10.28 11.06
N ASP A 112 -3.71 10.90 11.07
CA ASP A 112 -4.00 12.18 11.74
C ASP A 112 -4.35 12.04 13.24
N ALA A 113 -4.47 10.81 13.74
CA ALA A 113 -4.88 10.52 15.12
C ALA A 113 -3.75 10.62 16.16
N GLY A 114 -2.74 11.46 15.93
CA GLY A 114 -1.54 11.56 16.79
C GLY A 114 -1.13 12.99 17.09
#